data_AF-A0A950BQU7-F1
#
_entry.id   AF-A0A950BQU7-F1
#
_cell.length_a   1.000
_cell.length_b   1.000
_cell.length_c   1.000
_cell.angle_alpha   90.00
_cell.angle_beta   90.00
_cell.angle_gamma   90.00
#
_symmetry.space_group_name_H-M   'P 1'
#
loop_
_entity.id
_entity.type
_entity.pdbx_description
1 polymer ?
#
loop_
_entity_poly.entity_id
_entity_poly.type
_entity_poly.pdbx_seq_one_letter_code
_entity_poly.pdbx_strand_id
1 'polypeptide(L)'
;MHDRAGRYATLAVELALARNLYEVAARAYSVLYQIAYDDTDDPIVCLAILDKLLEAGRKGGSLQVRLYGLMASFALEAERGDEAALERIGGELEAVPSDFPLVRAEVLLPALALRSAWRREFARAYELLAGTAERQTTEERRASRSAEIALYAFAAGMNIEGTAAAADALAALEHSPTKTRRALRARLLLAIAELIRGRSNAAHRLLGEVERALDPSMRRLRALSNAVRTLYRVSLESAEPAVFAGALERLRAEQFGGMARLLDVLPAASEGGSR
;
A
#
# COMPACT_ATOMS: atom_id res chain seq x y z
N MET A 1 12.31 -17.59 10.04
CA MET A 1 12.34 -18.37 8.77
C MET A 1 13.03 -17.61 7.64
N HIS A 2 12.82 -16.30 7.52
CA HIS A 2 13.43 -15.47 6.46
C HIS A 2 14.97 -15.33 6.54
N ASP A 3 15.57 -15.39 7.73
CA ASP A 3 17.04 -15.26 7.89
C ASP A 3 17.86 -16.26 7.04
N ARG A 4 17.42 -17.53 6.97
CA ARG A 4 18.07 -18.54 6.13
C ARG A 4 17.85 -18.29 4.63
N ALA A 5 16.64 -17.87 4.25
CA ALA A 5 16.31 -17.54 2.86
C ALA A 5 17.08 -16.30 2.38
N GLY A 6 17.21 -15.27 3.23
CA GLY A 6 17.98 -14.06 2.95
C GLY A 6 19.47 -14.36 2.74
N ARG A 7 20.07 -15.20 3.59
CA ARG A 7 21.46 -15.67 3.39
C ARG A 7 21.63 -16.41 2.06
N TYR A 8 20.72 -17.33 1.71
CA TYR A 8 20.81 -18.06 0.44
C TYR A 8 20.59 -17.17 -0.77
N ALA A 9 19.64 -16.24 -0.72
CA ALA A 9 19.41 -15.31 -1.82
C ALA A 9 20.60 -14.36 -2.01
N THR A 10 21.22 -13.90 -0.91
CA THR A 10 22.46 -13.09 -0.96
C THR A 10 23.59 -13.87 -1.62
N LEU A 11 23.85 -15.09 -1.17
CA LEU A 11 24.88 -15.96 -1.75
C LEU A 11 24.61 -16.26 -3.24
N ALA A 12 23.34 -16.48 -3.60
CA ALA A 12 22.95 -16.71 -4.99
C ALA A 12 23.23 -15.49 -5.88
N VAL A 13 22.95 -14.27 -5.39
CA VAL A 13 23.32 -13.03 -6.09
C VAL A 13 24.83 -12.97 -6.32
N GLU A 14 25.64 -13.17 -5.28
CA GLU A 14 27.10 -13.08 -5.37
C GLU A 14 27.67 -14.07 -6.39
N LEU A 15 27.27 -15.35 -6.30
CA LEU A 15 27.74 -16.40 -7.19
C LEU A 15 27.28 -16.21 -8.65
N ALA A 16 26.06 -15.70 -8.83
CA ALA A 16 25.50 -15.43 -10.16
C ALA A 16 26.20 -14.25 -10.83
N LEU A 17 26.42 -13.15 -10.11
CA LEU A 17 27.11 -11.97 -10.64
C LEU A 17 28.57 -12.29 -10.99
N ALA A 18 29.28 -13.07 -10.17
CA ALA A 18 30.65 -13.51 -10.46
C ALA A 18 30.79 -14.31 -11.77
N ARG A 19 29.69 -14.90 -12.25
CA ARG A 19 29.64 -15.70 -13.49
C ARG A 19 28.82 -15.06 -14.60
N ASN A 20 28.44 -13.78 -14.47
CA ASN A 20 27.56 -13.08 -15.42
C ASN A 20 26.19 -13.76 -15.65
N LEU A 21 25.69 -14.50 -14.66
CA LEU A 21 24.37 -15.17 -14.71
C LEU A 21 23.27 -14.20 -14.26
N TYR A 22 23.06 -13.13 -15.03
CA TYR A 22 22.21 -12.00 -14.63
C TYR A 22 20.74 -12.37 -14.38
N GLU A 23 20.20 -13.36 -15.08
CA GLU A 23 18.83 -13.83 -14.83
C GLU A 23 18.68 -14.45 -13.44
N VAL A 24 19.66 -15.27 -13.02
CA VAL A 24 19.67 -15.88 -11.68
C VAL A 24 19.81 -14.81 -10.61
N ALA A 25 20.70 -13.82 -10.83
CA ALA A 25 20.86 -12.70 -9.93
C ALA A 25 19.55 -11.91 -9.77
N ALA A 26 18.84 -11.65 -10.87
CA ALA A 26 17.60 -10.88 -10.84
C ALA A 26 16.47 -11.62 -10.09
N ARG A 27 16.37 -12.94 -10.23
CA ARG A 27 15.43 -13.77 -9.44
C ARG A 27 15.81 -13.77 -7.96
N ALA A 28 17.09 -13.87 -7.63
CA ALA A 28 17.54 -13.80 -6.24
C ALA A 28 17.25 -12.42 -5.60
N TYR A 29 17.43 -11.32 -6.36
CA TYR A 29 17.00 -10.00 -5.91
C TYR A 29 15.49 -9.89 -5.68
N SER A 30 14.65 -10.57 -6.47
CA SER A 30 13.19 -10.57 -6.22
C SER A 30 12.83 -11.23 -4.88
N VAL A 31 13.59 -12.25 -4.46
CA VAL A 31 13.42 -12.89 -3.15
C VAL A 31 13.88 -11.94 -2.04
N LEU A 32 15.05 -11.30 -2.20
CA LEU A 32 15.53 -10.29 -1.25
C LEU A 32 14.55 -9.13 -1.10
N TYR A 33 13.93 -8.69 -2.19
CA TYR A 33 12.91 -7.66 -2.17
C TYR A 33 11.70 -8.10 -1.33
N GLN A 34 11.17 -9.31 -1.53
CA GLN A 34 10.02 -9.79 -0.75
C GLN A 34 10.36 -9.90 0.75
N ILE A 35 11.55 -10.40 1.08
CA ILE A 35 12.03 -10.44 2.46
C ILE A 35 12.12 -9.03 3.04
N ALA A 36 12.74 -8.09 2.31
CA ALA A 36 12.84 -6.71 2.77
C ALA A 36 11.46 -6.06 2.95
N TYR A 37 10.54 -6.28 2.01
CA TYR A 37 9.19 -5.72 2.06
C TYR A 37 8.38 -6.25 3.26
N ASP A 38 8.51 -7.55 3.57
CA ASP A 38 7.78 -8.16 4.69
C ASP A 38 8.47 -7.94 6.05
N ASP A 39 9.81 -7.87 6.10
CA ASP A 39 10.59 -7.81 7.35
C ASP A 39 11.04 -6.39 7.71
N THR A 40 11.23 -5.49 6.73
CA THR A 40 11.64 -4.10 6.97
C THR A 40 10.48 -3.15 6.73
N ASP A 41 10.36 -2.12 7.56
CA ASP A 41 9.40 -1.03 7.35
C ASP A 41 10.08 0.16 6.64
N ASP A 42 10.99 -0.14 5.70
CA ASP A 42 11.84 0.84 5.03
C ASP A 42 11.73 0.72 3.49
N PRO A 43 11.03 1.65 2.82
CA PRO A 43 10.88 1.62 1.37
C PRO A 43 12.19 1.95 0.64
N ILE A 44 13.14 2.64 1.26
CA ILE A 44 14.43 2.98 0.64
C ILE A 44 15.27 1.71 0.44
N VAL A 45 15.29 0.83 1.45
CA VAL A 45 15.98 -0.47 1.34
C VAL A 45 15.35 -1.31 0.24
N CYS A 46 14.02 -1.34 0.16
CA CYS A 46 13.31 -2.05 -0.89
C CYS A 46 13.63 -1.50 -2.29
N LEU A 47 13.62 -0.19 -2.47
CA LEU A 47 13.96 0.48 -3.73
C LEU A 47 15.42 0.21 -4.15
N ALA A 48 16.36 0.20 -3.21
CA ALA A 48 17.75 -0.13 -3.50
C ALA A 48 17.93 -1.58 -4.00
N ILE A 49 17.12 -2.52 -3.51
CA ILE A 49 17.11 -3.90 -4.02
C ILE A 49 16.46 -3.95 -5.42
N LEU A 50 15.37 -3.22 -5.62
CA LEU A 50 14.66 -3.18 -6.90
C LEU A 50 15.51 -2.55 -8.01
N ASP A 51 16.33 -1.54 -7.70
CA ASP A 51 17.28 -0.95 -8.64
C ASP A 51 18.28 -2.00 -9.16
N LYS A 52 18.86 -2.79 -8.24
CA LYS A 52 19.75 -3.90 -8.60
C LYS A 52 19.04 -5.01 -9.39
N LEU A 53 17.79 -5.31 -9.04
CA LEU A 53 16.95 -6.24 -9.78
C LEU A 53 16.73 -5.76 -11.22
N LEU A 54 16.40 -4.48 -11.40
CA LEU A 54 16.17 -3.86 -12.71
C LEU A 54 17.45 -3.87 -13.55
N GLU A 55 18.59 -3.56 -12.94
CA GLU A 55 19.89 -3.61 -13.60
C GLU A 55 20.23 -5.03 -14.07
N ALA A 56 20.08 -6.03 -13.20
CA ALA A 56 20.30 -7.43 -13.53
C ALA A 56 19.30 -7.92 -14.59
N GLY A 57 18.03 -7.54 -14.49
CA GLY A 57 16.99 -7.85 -15.48
C GLY A 57 17.32 -7.26 -16.86
N ARG A 58 17.87 -6.04 -16.90
CA ARG A 58 18.35 -5.41 -18.15
C ARG A 58 19.55 -6.14 -18.74
N LYS A 59 20.57 -6.45 -17.93
CA LYS A 59 21.77 -7.18 -18.39
C LYS A 59 21.47 -8.61 -18.84
N GLY A 60 20.47 -9.25 -18.21
CA GLY A 60 20.01 -10.58 -18.58
C GLY A 60 18.94 -10.63 -19.68
N GLY A 61 18.48 -9.48 -20.18
CA GLY A 61 17.44 -9.43 -21.22
C GLY A 61 16.05 -9.92 -20.78
N SER A 62 15.78 -10.00 -19.47
CA SER A 62 14.52 -10.55 -18.95
C SER A 62 13.45 -9.47 -18.81
N LEU A 63 12.54 -9.41 -19.79
CA LEU A 63 11.45 -8.43 -19.80
C LEU A 63 10.50 -8.58 -18.61
N GLN A 64 10.17 -9.83 -18.26
CA GLN A 64 9.28 -10.14 -17.13
C GLN A 64 9.84 -9.61 -15.82
N VAL A 65 11.15 -9.80 -15.57
CA VAL A 65 11.78 -9.33 -14.33
C VAL A 65 11.83 -7.81 -14.30
N ARG A 66 12.10 -7.17 -15.44
CA ARG A 66 12.04 -5.70 -15.55
C ARG A 66 10.65 -5.16 -15.24
N LEU A 67 9.60 -5.72 -15.86
CA LEU A 67 8.21 -5.34 -15.60
C LEU A 67 7.83 -5.49 -14.13
N TYR A 68 8.20 -6.62 -13.52
CA TYR A 68 7.99 -6.86 -12.11
C TYR A 68 8.67 -5.79 -11.23
N GLY A 69 9.95 -5.51 -11.49
CA GLY A 69 10.72 -4.50 -10.77
C GLY A 69 10.13 -3.09 -10.92
N LEU A 70 9.68 -2.72 -12.13
CA LEU A 70 9.06 -1.43 -12.39
C LEU A 70 7.72 -1.29 -11.66
N MET A 71 6.86 -2.31 -11.71
CA MET A 71 5.58 -2.28 -10.99
C MET A 71 5.78 -2.18 -9.46
N ALA A 72 6.73 -2.94 -8.91
CA ALA A 72 7.05 -2.89 -7.49
C ALA A 72 7.61 -1.52 -7.08
N SER A 73 8.50 -0.95 -7.89
CA SER A 73 9.06 0.39 -7.66
C SER A 73 7.96 1.45 -7.73
N PHE A 74 7.08 1.37 -8.74
CA PHE A 74 5.94 2.26 -8.89
C PHE A 74 5.03 2.22 -7.64
N ALA A 75 4.76 1.04 -7.08
CA ALA A 75 3.95 0.92 -5.87
C ALA A 75 4.61 1.58 -4.65
N LEU A 76 5.92 1.40 -4.45
CA LEU A 76 6.64 2.05 -3.36
C LEU A 76 6.70 3.57 -3.53
N GLU A 77 6.97 4.06 -4.74
CA GLU A 77 7.01 5.51 -4.99
C GLU A 77 5.62 6.15 -4.87
N ALA A 78 4.56 5.41 -5.18
CA ALA A 78 3.20 5.83 -4.88
C ALA A 78 3.01 5.96 -3.37
N GLU A 79 3.39 4.97 -2.56
CA GLU A 79 3.30 5.10 -1.10
C GLU A 79 4.11 6.29 -0.56
N ARG A 80 5.28 6.56 -1.14
CA ARG A 80 6.14 7.69 -0.77
C ARG A 80 5.57 9.04 -1.19
N GLY A 81 4.74 9.07 -2.24
CA GLY A 81 4.17 10.30 -2.78
C GLY A 81 5.13 11.06 -3.72
N ASP A 82 6.07 10.35 -4.34
CA ASP A 82 7.06 10.92 -5.28
C ASP A 82 6.49 10.92 -6.71
N GLU A 83 5.85 12.03 -7.09
CA GLU A 83 5.24 12.19 -8.41
C GLU A 83 6.27 12.12 -9.55
N ALA A 84 7.46 12.69 -9.37
CA ALA A 84 8.49 12.70 -10.40
C ALA A 84 9.02 11.28 -10.67
N ALA A 85 9.20 10.47 -9.62
CA ALA A 85 9.56 9.07 -9.78
C ALA A 85 8.44 8.27 -10.46
N LEU A 86 7.17 8.52 -10.11
CA LEU A 86 6.02 7.86 -10.74
C LEU A 86 5.89 8.18 -12.23
N GLU A 87 6.13 9.43 -12.63
CA GLU A 87 6.10 9.84 -14.04
C GLU A 87 7.19 9.13 -14.85
N ARG A 88 8.42 9.11 -14.32
CA ARG A 88 9.54 8.41 -14.94
C ARG A 88 9.27 6.91 -15.08
N ILE A 89 8.88 6.24 -14.00
CA ILE A 89 8.59 4.79 -14.01
C ILE A 89 7.37 4.49 -14.89
N GLY A 90 6.37 5.37 -14.90
CA GLY A 90 5.19 5.28 -15.77
C GLY A 90 5.55 5.25 -17.25
N GLY A 91 6.43 6.17 -17.68
CA GLY A 91 6.94 6.18 -19.06
C GLY A 91 7.71 4.89 -19.42
N GLU A 92 8.49 4.34 -18.48
CA GLU A 92 9.17 3.06 -18.68
C GLU A 92 8.19 1.87 -18.78
N LEU A 93 7.12 1.88 -17.99
CA LEU A 93 6.08 0.85 -18.01
C LEU A 93 5.28 0.87 -19.33
N GLU A 94 4.96 2.05 -19.86
CA GLU A 94 4.26 2.20 -21.14
C GLU A 94 5.11 1.73 -22.33
N ALA A 95 6.42 1.88 -22.25
CA ALA A 95 7.36 1.43 -23.27
C ALA A 95 7.50 -0.10 -23.35
N VAL A 96 6.96 -0.85 -22.39
CA VAL A 96 7.06 -2.31 -22.34
C VAL A 96 5.70 -2.98 -22.61
N PRO A 97 5.54 -3.69 -23.75
CA PRO A 97 4.34 -4.50 -24.00
C PRO A 97 4.20 -5.59 -22.93
N SER A 98 3.01 -5.74 -22.33
CA SER A 98 2.83 -6.63 -21.18
C SER A 98 1.42 -7.20 -21.04
N ASP A 99 1.32 -8.53 -21.07
CA ASP A 99 0.14 -9.32 -20.68
C ASP A 99 0.36 -10.02 -19.32
N PHE A 100 0.54 -9.25 -18.24
CA PHE A 100 0.63 -9.77 -16.86
C PHE A 100 -0.55 -9.33 -15.99
N PRO A 101 -1.78 -9.84 -16.24
CA PRO A 101 -3.00 -9.35 -15.60
C PRO A 101 -3.00 -9.53 -14.07
N LEU A 102 -2.42 -10.64 -13.56
CA LEU A 102 -2.37 -10.90 -12.12
C LEU A 102 -1.42 -9.94 -11.38
N VAL A 103 -0.18 -9.80 -11.83
CA VAL A 103 0.79 -8.88 -11.19
C VAL A 103 0.33 -7.44 -11.29
N ARG A 104 -0.27 -7.07 -12.43
CA ARG A 104 -0.90 -5.76 -12.61
C ARG A 104 -2.01 -5.53 -11.58
N ALA A 105 -2.91 -6.50 -11.40
CA ALA A 105 -4.01 -6.39 -10.44
C ALA A 105 -3.52 -6.34 -8.98
N GLU A 106 -2.50 -7.11 -8.63
CA GLU A 106 -1.96 -7.13 -7.28
C GLU A 106 -1.15 -5.87 -6.93
N VAL A 107 -0.28 -5.41 -7.84
CA VAL A 107 0.75 -4.41 -7.52
C VAL A 107 0.47 -3.05 -8.16
N LEU A 108 0.16 -3.01 -9.46
CA LEU A 108 0.07 -1.74 -10.19
C LEU A 108 -1.27 -1.01 -9.98
N LEU A 109 -2.39 -1.74 -10.01
CA LEU A 109 -3.71 -1.14 -9.82
C LEU A 109 -3.89 -0.41 -8.47
N PRO A 110 -3.48 -0.93 -7.29
CA PRO A 110 -3.52 -0.15 -6.04
C PRO A 110 -2.74 1.14 -6.11
N ALA A 111 -1.54 1.11 -6.71
CA ALA A 111 -0.68 2.27 -6.80
C ALA A 111 -1.30 3.35 -7.70
N LEU A 112 -1.89 2.95 -8.83
CA LEU A 112 -2.66 3.85 -9.69
C LEU A 112 -3.90 4.39 -8.98
N ALA A 113 -4.64 3.56 -8.24
CA ALA A 113 -5.81 3.99 -7.49
C ALA A 113 -5.44 5.00 -6.40
N LEU A 114 -4.34 4.77 -5.66
CA LEU A 114 -3.81 5.71 -4.69
C LEU A 114 -3.44 7.05 -5.35
N ARG A 115 -2.76 7.02 -6.50
CA ARG A 115 -2.40 8.22 -7.26
C ARG A 115 -3.63 9.00 -7.71
N SER A 116 -4.67 8.32 -8.23
CA SER A 116 -5.94 8.96 -8.60
C SER A 116 -6.63 9.60 -7.38
N ALA A 117 -6.58 8.91 -6.25
CA ALA A 117 -7.19 9.40 -5.01
C ALA A 117 -6.53 10.69 -4.49
N TRP A 118 -5.24 10.95 -4.77
CA TRP A 118 -4.60 12.25 -4.44
C TRP A 118 -5.27 13.44 -5.12
N ARG A 119 -5.92 13.21 -6.26
CA ARG A 119 -6.63 14.23 -7.04
C ARG A 119 -8.14 14.24 -6.74
N ARG A 120 -8.57 13.56 -5.67
CA ARG A 120 -9.99 13.33 -5.30
C ARG A 120 -10.78 12.55 -6.36
N GLU A 121 -10.11 11.84 -7.26
CA GLU A 121 -10.75 11.00 -8.28
C GLU A 121 -11.14 9.62 -7.68
N PHE A 122 -11.93 9.63 -6.60
CA PHE A 122 -12.23 8.42 -5.83
C PHE A 122 -13.06 7.38 -6.60
N ALA A 123 -13.98 7.83 -7.46
CA ALA A 123 -14.72 6.93 -8.35
C ALA A 123 -13.76 6.18 -9.30
N ARG A 124 -12.76 6.89 -9.84
CA ARG A 124 -11.73 6.28 -10.69
C ARG A 124 -10.85 5.31 -9.91
N ALA A 125 -10.45 5.68 -8.69
CA ALA A 125 -9.69 4.81 -7.79
C ALA A 125 -10.47 3.52 -7.46
N TYR A 126 -11.78 3.63 -7.22
CA TYR A 126 -12.67 2.49 -7.04
C TYR A 126 -12.76 1.62 -8.29
N GLU A 127 -13.02 2.19 -9.47
CA GLU A 127 -13.11 1.45 -10.73
C GLU A 127 -11.85 0.63 -11.04
N LEU A 128 -10.67 1.18 -10.71
CA LEU A 128 -9.40 0.46 -10.89
C LEU A 128 -9.30 -0.80 -10.02
N LEU A 129 -9.98 -0.84 -8.87
CA LEU A 129 -9.88 -1.93 -7.91
C LEU A 129 -11.11 -2.83 -7.85
N ALA A 130 -12.26 -2.37 -8.36
CA ALA A 130 -13.50 -3.14 -8.34
C ALA A 130 -13.30 -4.53 -8.95
N GLY A 131 -13.74 -5.57 -8.23
CA GLY A 131 -13.60 -6.97 -8.64
C GLY A 131 -12.19 -7.57 -8.54
N THR A 132 -11.22 -6.88 -7.94
CA THR A 132 -9.85 -7.42 -7.76
C THR A 132 -9.61 -8.12 -6.42
N ALA A 133 -10.53 -7.97 -5.45
CA ALA A 133 -10.45 -8.61 -4.13
C ALA A 133 -10.48 -10.15 -4.21
N GLU A 134 -11.37 -10.70 -5.02
CA GLU A 134 -11.54 -12.16 -5.19
C GLU A 134 -10.34 -12.82 -5.89
N ARG A 135 -9.48 -12.02 -6.52
CA ARG A 135 -8.27 -12.49 -7.23
C ARG A 135 -7.05 -12.59 -6.32
N GLN A 136 -7.18 -12.21 -5.04
CA GLN A 136 -6.07 -12.20 -4.10
C GLN A 136 -5.78 -13.62 -3.60
N THR A 137 -4.50 -13.96 -3.52
CA THR A 137 -4.02 -15.32 -3.21
C THR A 137 -4.04 -15.66 -1.71
N THR A 138 -4.24 -14.67 -0.83
CA THR A 138 -4.26 -14.87 0.63
C THR A 138 -5.31 -13.97 1.26
N GLU A 139 -5.84 -14.38 2.42
CA GLU A 139 -6.84 -13.61 3.16
C GLU A 139 -6.33 -12.21 3.56
N GLU A 140 -5.04 -12.07 3.90
CA GLU A 140 -4.48 -10.74 4.22
C GLU A 140 -4.47 -9.80 3.01
N ARG A 141 -4.16 -10.34 1.83
CA ARG A 141 -4.18 -9.57 0.58
C ARG A 141 -5.61 -9.21 0.18
N ARG A 142 -6.56 -10.14 0.34
CA ARG A 142 -8.00 -9.90 0.15
C ARG A 142 -8.48 -8.80 1.10
N ALA A 143 -8.19 -8.92 2.39
CA ALA A 143 -8.52 -7.93 3.40
C ALA A 143 -7.99 -6.54 3.05
N SER A 144 -6.71 -6.44 2.69
CA SER A 144 -6.10 -5.18 2.26
C SER A 144 -6.79 -4.61 1.03
N ARG A 145 -7.06 -5.43 0.02
CA ARG A 145 -7.72 -5.00 -1.21
C ARG A 145 -9.14 -4.50 -0.95
N SER A 146 -9.92 -5.27 -0.20
CA SER A 146 -11.32 -4.93 0.09
C SER A 146 -11.41 -3.69 0.98
N ALA A 147 -10.44 -3.47 1.87
CA ALA A 147 -10.35 -2.23 2.64
C ALA A 147 -10.06 -0.99 1.76
N GLU A 148 -9.19 -1.12 0.74
CA GLU A 148 -8.95 -0.05 -0.25
C GLU A 148 -10.21 0.22 -1.09
N ILE A 149 -10.88 -0.82 -1.58
CA ILE A 149 -12.13 -0.70 -2.33
C ILE A 149 -13.19 0.01 -1.48
N ALA A 150 -13.34 -0.39 -0.21
CA ALA A 150 -14.28 0.24 0.71
C ALA A 150 -13.97 1.72 0.90
N LEU A 151 -12.70 2.06 1.15
CA LEU A 151 -12.26 3.44 1.32
C LEU A 151 -12.62 4.32 0.10
N TYR A 152 -12.25 3.87 -1.10
CA TYR A 152 -12.51 4.64 -2.32
C TYR A 152 -14.00 4.69 -2.67
N ALA A 153 -14.74 3.61 -2.45
CA ALA A 153 -16.19 3.58 -2.65
C ALA A 153 -16.91 4.59 -1.73
N PHE A 154 -16.62 4.59 -0.43
CA PHE A 154 -17.23 5.57 0.48
C PHE A 154 -16.80 7.00 0.17
N ALA A 155 -15.53 7.23 -0.17
CA ALA A 155 -15.05 8.55 -0.58
C ALA A 155 -15.73 9.04 -1.89
N ALA A 156 -16.18 8.13 -2.74
CA ALA A 156 -16.95 8.41 -3.95
C ALA A 156 -18.48 8.49 -3.72
N GLY A 157 -18.97 8.28 -2.50
CA GLY A 157 -20.40 8.24 -2.18
C GLY A 157 -21.12 6.92 -2.53
N MET A 158 -20.38 5.89 -2.94
CA MET A 158 -20.88 4.56 -3.33
C MET A 158 -21.10 3.68 -2.08
N ASN A 159 -22.17 3.98 -1.34
CA ASN A 159 -22.42 3.41 -0.01
C ASN A 159 -22.68 1.88 0.01
N ILE A 160 -23.32 1.35 -1.03
CA ILE A 160 -23.68 -0.07 -1.12
C ILE A 160 -22.41 -0.88 -1.37
N GLU A 161 -21.65 -0.49 -2.38
CA GLU A 161 -20.38 -1.07 -2.80
C GLU A 161 -19.35 -1.00 -1.66
N GLY A 162 -19.24 0.16 -1.02
CA GLY A 162 -18.34 0.33 0.11
C GLY A 162 -18.72 -0.56 1.29
N THR A 163 -20.02 -0.74 1.58
CA THR A 163 -20.48 -1.60 2.67
C THR A 163 -20.16 -3.07 2.38
N ALA A 164 -20.38 -3.52 1.14
CA ALA A 164 -20.04 -4.88 0.74
C ALA A 164 -18.52 -5.14 0.85
N ALA A 165 -17.70 -4.20 0.35
CA ALA A 165 -16.24 -4.32 0.43
C ALA A 165 -15.72 -4.25 1.87
N ALA A 166 -16.30 -3.42 2.74
CA ALA A 166 -15.93 -3.36 4.15
C ALA A 166 -16.27 -4.68 4.89
N ALA A 167 -17.43 -5.27 4.59
CA ALA A 167 -17.81 -6.58 5.14
C ALA A 167 -16.86 -7.68 4.67
N ASP A 168 -16.51 -7.70 3.38
CA ASP A 168 -15.52 -8.64 2.83
C ASP A 168 -14.15 -8.50 3.49
N ALA A 169 -13.70 -7.26 3.70
CA ALA A 169 -12.43 -6.99 4.37
C ALA A 169 -12.43 -7.51 5.82
N LEU A 170 -13.51 -7.28 6.57
CA LEU A 170 -13.63 -7.77 7.94
C LEU A 170 -13.66 -9.30 8.01
N ALA A 171 -14.42 -9.96 7.12
CA ALA A 171 -14.47 -11.43 7.05
C ALA A 171 -13.10 -12.04 6.71
N ALA A 172 -12.34 -11.43 5.79
CA ALA A 172 -10.98 -11.86 5.48
C ALA A 172 -10.01 -11.63 6.65
N LEU A 173 -10.19 -10.55 7.41
CA LEU A 173 -9.38 -10.24 8.60
C LEU A 173 -9.60 -11.21 9.76
N GLU A 174 -10.77 -11.84 9.88
CA GLU A 174 -11.05 -12.88 10.89
C GLU A 174 -10.20 -14.14 10.67
N HIS A 175 -9.88 -14.44 9.41
CA HIS A 175 -9.08 -15.61 9.01
C HIS A 175 -7.59 -15.28 8.82
N SER A 176 -7.20 -14.02 9.03
CA SER A 176 -5.84 -13.54 8.85
C SER A 176 -5.08 -13.48 10.17
N PRO A 177 -3.75 -13.75 10.19
CA PRO A 177 -2.93 -13.49 11.36
C PRO A 177 -3.03 -12.02 11.80
N THR A 178 -3.37 -11.79 13.06
CA THR A 178 -3.78 -10.46 13.55
C THR A 178 -2.65 -9.42 13.59
N LYS A 179 -1.38 -9.85 13.57
CA LYS A 179 -0.21 -8.99 13.79
C LYS A 179 0.61 -8.68 12.53
N THR A 180 0.18 -9.11 11.35
CA THR A 180 0.94 -8.77 10.14
C THR A 180 0.71 -7.32 9.75
N ARG A 181 1.75 -6.68 9.21
CA ARG A 181 1.70 -5.27 8.76
C ARG A 181 0.57 -5.02 7.78
N ARG A 182 0.32 -5.98 6.89
CA ARG A 182 -0.77 -5.93 5.90
C ARG A 182 -2.14 -5.94 6.57
N ALA A 183 -2.37 -6.83 7.54
CA ALA A 183 -3.62 -6.89 8.28
C ALA A 183 -3.86 -5.63 9.15
N LEU A 184 -2.80 -5.06 9.73
CA LEU A 184 -2.88 -3.80 10.48
C LEU A 184 -3.19 -2.61 9.56
N ARG A 185 -2.56 -2.54 8.39
CA ARG A 185 -2.85 -1.50 7.39
C ARG A 185 -4.29 -1.60 6.91
N ALA A 186 -4.80 -2.79 6.62
CA ALA A 186 -6.19 -3.01 6.21
C ALA A 186 -7.18 -2.47 7.26
N ARG A 187 -6.93 -2.74 8.56
CA ARG A 187 -7.73 -2.16 9.66
C ARG A 187 -7.67 -0.64 9.72
N LEU A 188 -6.50 -0.04 9.47
CA LEU A 188 -6.36 1.42 9.41
C LEU A 188 -7.15 2.01 8.24
N LEU A 189 -7.10 1.38 7.06
CA LEU A 189 -7.89 1.80 5.90
C LEU A 189 -9.41 1.67 6.18
N LEU A 190 -9.85 0.60 6.83
CA LEU A 190 -11.23 0.46 7.28
C LEU A 190 -11.62 1.51 8.33
N ALA A 191 -10.72 1.85 9.25
CA ALA A 191 -10.99 2.92 10.22
C ALA A 191 -11.23 4.26 9.50
N ILE A 192 -10.40 4.59 8.51
CA ILE A 192 -10.58 5.79 7.67
C ILE A 192 -11.90 5.73 6.91
N ALA A 193 -12.22 4.60 6.29
CA ALA A 193 -13.48 4.36 5.58
C ALA A 193 -14.70 4.59 6.49
N GLU A 194 -14.67 4.10 7.73
CA GLU A 194 -15.75 4.31 8.70
C GLU A 194 -15.84 5.76 9.17
N LEU A 195 -14.74 6.51 9.25
CA LEU A 195 -14.76 7.95 9.54
C LEU A 195 -15.47 8.74 8.43
N ILE A 196 -15.21 8.43 7.16
CA ILE A 196 -15.88 9.07 6.02
C ILE A 196 -17.40 8.90 6.11
N ARG A 197 -17.87 7.75 6.61
CA ARG A 197 -19.29 7.46 6.82
C ARG A 197 -19.89 8.09 8.07
N GLY A 198 -19.10 8.76 8.91
CA GLY A 198 -19.53 9.26 10.21
C GLY A 198 -19.71 8.18 11.29
N ARG A 199 -19.15 6.97 11.10
CA ARG A 199 -19.24 5.85 12.06
C ARG A 199 -18.06 5.84 13.03
N SER A 200 -17.96 6.90 13.83
CA SER A 200 -16.87 7.17 14.77
C SER A 200 -16.61 6.02 15.76
N ASN A 201 -17.63 5.30 16.21
CA ASN A 201 -17.48 4.16 17.14
C ASN A 201 -16.81 2.94 16.48
N ALA A 202 -17.12 2.66 15.21
CA ALA A 202 -16.50 1.57 14.46
C ALA A 202 -15.03 1.89 14.18
N ALA A 203 -14.75 3.11 13.74
CA ALA A 203 -13.39 3.62 13.54
C ALA A 203 -12.55 3.54 14.82
N HIS A 204 -13.11 3.96 15.97
CA HIS A 204 -12.42 3.91 17.26
C HIS A 204 -12.02 2.48 17.65
N ARG A 205 -12.90 1.51 17.44
CA ARG A 205 -12.63 0.09 17.75
C ARG A 205 -11.47 -0.45 16.91
N LEU A 206 -11.51 -0.22 15.60
CA LEU A 206 -10.45 -0.64 14.67
C LEU A 206 -9.10 0.00 15.03
N LEU A 207 -9.10 1.29 15.37
CA LEU A 207 -7.90 1.98 15.83
C LEU A 207 -7.34 1.38 17.12
N GLY A 208 -8.19 1.11 18.11
CA GLY A 208 -7.78 0.50 19.37
C GLY A 208 -7.24 -0.93 19.22
N GLU A 209 -7.71 -1.69 18.21
CA GLU A 209 -7.11 -2.98 17.85
C GLU A 209 -5.70 -2.82 17.26
N VAL A 210 -5.54 -1.89 16.32
CA VAL A 210 -4.25 -1.65 15.67
C VAL A 210 -3.23 -1.17 16.69
N GLU A 211 -3.57 -0.18 17.52
CA GLU A 211 -2.65 0.39 18.52
C GLU A 211 -2.12 -0.64 19.52
N ARG A 212 -2.93 -1.63 19.88
CA ARG A 212 -2.50 -2.74 20.76
C ARG A 212 -1.56 -3.73 20.09
N ALA A 213 -1.58 -3.80 18.76
CA ALA A 213 -0.80 -4.75 17.97
C ALA A 213 0.45 -4.16 17.32
N LEU A 214 0.59 -2.82 17.30
CA LEU A 214 1.76 -2.14 16.73
C LEU A 214 3.04 -2.43 17.53
N ASP A 215 4.10 -2.77 16.80
CA ASP A 215 5.44 -2.94 17.34
C ASP A 215 6.29 -1.66 17.11
N PRO A 216 7.25 -1.31 17.99
CA PRO A 216 8.14 -0.16 17.79
C PRO A 216 8.90 -0.15 16.46
N SER A 217 9.16 -1.32 15.86
CA SER A 217 9.81 -1.46 14.56
C SER A 217 8.93 -1.02 13.38
N MET A 218 7.60 -0.92 13.56
CA MET A 218 6.63 -0.56 12.52
C MET A 218 6.42 0.96 12.43
N ARG A 219 7.49 1.72 12.18
CA ARG A 219 7.49 3.19 12.20
C ARG A 219 6.43 3.82 11.30
N ARG A 220 6.28 3.36 10.05
CA ARG A 220 5.34 3.89 9.07
C ARG A 220 3.89 3.63 9.48
N LEU A 221 3.60 2.42 9.95
CA LEU A 221 2.25 2.09 10.44
C LEU A 221 1.89 2.83 11.73
N ARG A 222 2.87 3.09 12.61
CA ARG A 222 2.65 3.92 13.80
C ARG A 222 2.37 5.37 13.42
N ALA A 223 3.11 5.93 12.45
CA ALA A 223 2.83 7.26 11.92
C ALA A 223 1.42 7.33 11.29
N LEU A 224 1.03 6.31 10.52
CA LEU A 224 -0.31 6.22 9.95
C LEU A 224 -1.40 6.12 11.02
N SER A 225 -1.24 5.21 11.98
CA SER A 225 -2.17 5.07 13.11
C SER A 225 -2.34 6.38 13.87
N ASN A 226 -1.25 7.11 14.13
CA ASN A 226 -1.30 8.43 14.76
C ASN A 226 -2.02 9.48 13.90
N ALA A 227 -1.80 9.49 12.58
CA ALA A 227 -2.52 10.39 11.67
C ALA A 227 -4.03 10.10 11.64
N VAL A 228 -4.44 8.83 11.56
CA VAL A 228 -5.86 8.43 11.58
C VAL A 228 -6.49 8.72 12.95
N ARG A 229 -5.76 8.49 14.05
CA ARG A 229 -6.22 8.87 15.40
C ARG A 229 -6.43 10.39 15.53
N THR A 230 -5.54 11.18 14.93
CA THR A 230 -5.66 12.64 14.93
C THR A 230 -6.85 13.08 14.07
N LEU A 231 -7.03 12.49 12.88
CA LEU A 231 -8.20 12.71 12.03
C LEU A 231 -9.51 12.41 12.77
N TYR A 232 -9.58 11.27 13.47
CA TYR A 232 -10.72 10.92 14.33
C TYR A 232 -10.99 12.00 15.38
N ARG A 233 -9.96 12.53 16.05
CA ARG A 233 -10.14 13.58 17.06
C ARG A 233 -10.63 14.89 16.46
N VAL A 234 -10.14 15.27 15.29
CA VAL A 234 -10.62 16.45 14.55
C VAL A 234 -12.07 16.28 14.13
N SER A 235 -12.47 15.08 13.66
CA SER A 235 -13.88 14.81 13.31
C SER A 235 -14.85 14.87 14.48
N LEU A 236 -14.34 14.78 15.71
CA LEU A 236 -15.10 14.95 16.95
C LEU A 236 -14.97 16.35 17.55
N GLU A 237 -14.35 17.30 16.83
CA GLU A 237 -14.06 18.67 17.31
C GLU A 237 -13.24 18.69 18.61
N SER A 238 -12.50 17.60 18.88
CA SER A 238 -11.69 17.40 20.09
C SER A 238 -10.18 17.68 19.88
N ALA A 239 -9.82 18.16 18.69
CA ALA A 239 -8.49 18.59 18.31
C ALA A 239 -8.57 19.62 17.18
N GLU A 240 -7.60 20.54 17.14
CA GLU A 240 -7.50 21.55 16.10
C GLU A 240 -6.98 20.97 14.77
N PRO A 241 -7.41 21.48 13.61
CA PRO A 241 -6.91 21.06 12.30
C PRO A 241 -5.38 21.16 12.15
N ALA A 242 -4.74 22.12 12.83
CA ALA A 242 -3.28 22.27 12.81
C ALA A 242 -2.55 21.03 13.37
N VAL A 243 -3.15 20.33 14.34
CA VAL A 243 -2.57 19.09 14.90
C VAL A 243 -2.58 17.98 13.85
N PHE A 244 -3.61 17.92 13.00
CA PHE A 244 -3.70 16.97 11.90
C PHE A 244 -2.64 17.24 10.82
N ALA A 245 -2.43 18.50 10.44
CA ALA A 245 -1.35 18.89 9.52
C ALA A 245 0.02 18.40 10.03
N GLY A 246 0.32 18.57 11.32
CA GLY A 246 1.55 18.04 11.93
C GLY A 246 1.64 16.50 11.96
N ALA A 247 0.51 15.79 11.95
CA ALA A 247 0.52 14.33 11.80
C ALA A 247 0.78 13.91 10.35
N LEU A 248 0.30 14.66 9.36
CA LEU A 248 0.59 14.43 7.94
C LEU A 248 2.08 14.68 7.62
N GLU A 249 2.70 15.71 8.19
CA GLU A 249 4.14 15.94 8.05
C GLU A 249 4.98 14.78 8.59
N ARG A 250 4.57 14.20 9.73
CA ARG A 250 5.24 13.00 10.27
C ARG A 250 5.10 11.79 9.34
N LEU A 251 3.94 11.62 8.69
CA LEU A 251 3.77 10.58 7.66
C LEU A 251 4.71 10.79 6.46
N ARG A 252 4.86 12.03 6.00
CA ARG A 252 5.79 12.37 4.91
C ARG A 252 7.23 12.07 5.29
N ALA A 253 7.64 12.42 6.52
CA ALA A 253 8.98 12.14 7.04
C ALA A 253 9.30 10.62 7.06
N GLU A 254 8.32 9.79 7.39
CA GLU A 254 8.41 8.31 7.38
C GLU A 254 8.21 7.70 5.98
N GLN A 255 8.45 8.45 4.90
CA GLN A 255 8.34 7.94 3.52
C GLN A 255 6.94 7.38 3.19
N PHE A 256 5.90 7.95 3.77
CA PHE A 256 4.51 7.57 3.54
C PHE A 256 3.67 8.76 3.05
N GLY A 257 4.28 9.62 2.23
CA GLY A 257 3.69 10.86 1.72
C GLY A 257 2.48 10.64 0.80
N GLY A 258 2.38 9.50 0.12
CA GLY A 258 1.21 9.16 -0.67
C GLY A 258 -0.04 8.94 0.19
N MET A 259 0.12 8.32 1.37
CA MET A 259 -0.97 8.22 2.35
C MET A 259 -1.28 9.57 2.98
N ALA A 260 -0.27 10.41 3.25
CA ALA A 260 -0.50 11.75 3.76
C ALA A 260 -1.34 12.59 2.78
N ARG A 261 -1.02 12.54 1.48
CA ARG A 261 -1.80 13.20 0.41
C ARG A 261 -3.23 12.67 0.33
N LEU A 262 -3.41 11.35 0.40
CA LEU A 262 -4.74 10.75 0.42
C LEU A 262 -5.57 11.27 1.59
N LEU A 263 -5.01 11.25 2.81
CA LEU A 263 -5.70 11.69 4.03
C LEU A 263 -6.08 13.18 4.00
N ASP A 264 -5.26 14.01 3.36
CA ASP A 264 -5.47 15.46 3.23
C ASP A 264 -6.67 15.82 2.35
N VAL A 265 -7.04 14.93 1.42
CA VAL A 265 -8.08 15.20 0.41
C VAL A 265 -9.37 14.41 0.60
N LEU A 266 -9.48 13.67 1.71
CA LEU A 266 -10.68 12.89 2.03
C LEU A 266 -11.89 13.81 2.27
N PRO A 267 -13.09 13.40 1.82
CA PRO A 267 -14.31 14.13 2.14
C PRO A 267 -14.61 14.07 3.64
N ALA A 268 -15.04 15.20 4.22
CA ALA A 268 -15.52 15.21 5.59
C ALA A 268 -16.88 14.50 5.69
N ALA A 269 -17.17 13.86 6.82
CA ALA A 269 -18.44 13.17 7.05
C ALA A 269 -19.67 14.09 6.87
N SER A 270 -19.51 15.41 7.00
CA SER A 270 -20.55 16.42 6.82
C SER A 270 -20.86 16.76 5.35
N GLU A 271 -19.99 16.44 4.39
CA GLU A 271 -20.18 16.81 2.98
C GLU A 271 -21.06 15.81 2.19
N GLY A 272 -21.30 14.61 2.74
CA GLY A 272 -22.08 13.54 2.09
C GLY A 272 -23.57 13.50 2.43
N GLY A 273 -24.07 14.42 3.26
CA GLY A 273 -25.45 14.46 3.75
C GLY A 273 -26.41 15.36 2.96
N SER A 274 -25.99 15.89 1.81
CA SER A 274 -26.80 16.80 0.99
C SER A 274 -26.91 16.29 -0.45
N ARG A 275 -27.79 15.32 -0.68
CA ARG A 275 -28.50 15.08 -1.94
C ARG A 275 -29.60 14.04 -1.75
#